data_AF-A0A0R2RHL9-F1
#
_entry.id   AF-A0A0R2RHL9-F1
#
_cell.length_a   1.000
_cell.length_b   1.000
_cell.length_c   1.000
_cell.angle_alpha   90.00
_cell.angle_beta   90.00
_cell.angle_gamma   90.00
#
_symmetry.space_group_name_H-M   'P 1'
#
loop_
_entity.id
_entity.type
_entity.pdbx_description
1 polymer ?
#
loop_
_entity_poly.entity_id
_entity_poly.type
_entity_poly.pdbx_seq_one_letter_code
_entity_poly.pdbx_strand_id
1 'polypeptide(L)' 'MEAIQWWREGKQRQVVEYCCYDVKATRLVHEHGVRTGKVSFVSHKTFLKQSVAVDWASIGPVEHLTR' A
#
# COMPACT_ATOMS: atom_id res chain seq x y z
N MET A 1 -8.70 -0.24 16.52
CA MET A 1 -7.34 -0.41 15.93
C MET A 1 -6.64 -1.49 16.74
N GLU A 2 -6.44 -2.67 16.15
CA GLU A 2 -5.99 -3.88 16.87
C GLU A 2 -4.51 -3.79 17.32
N ALA A 3 -3.66 -3.13 16.53
CA ALA A 3 -2.25 -2.93 16.88
C ALA A 3 -2.04 -2.17 18.21
N ILE A 4 -2.88 -1.17 18.52
CA ILE A 4 -2.82 -0.44 19.79
C ILE A 4 -3.19 -1.34 20.97
N GLN A 5 -4.17 -2.23 20.78
CA GLN A 5 -4.54 -3.20 21.80
C GLN A 5 -3.41 -4.20 22.03
N TRP A 6 -2.84 -4.78 20.97
CA TRP A 6 -1.68 -5.68 21.07
C TRP A 6 -0.49 -5.03 21.76
N TRP A 7 -0.23 -3.76 21.50
CA TRP A 7 0.80 -2.99 22.20
C TRP A 7 0.54 -2.95 23.71
N ARG A 8 -0.69 -2.59 24.12
CA ARG A 8 -1.09 -2.55 25.54
C ARG A 8 -1.05 -3.93 26.21
N GLU A 9 -1.29 -4.99 25.45
CA GLU A 9 -1.23 -6.40 25.90
C GLU A 9 0.19 -7.00 25.86
N GLY A 10 1.21 -6.23 25.49
CA GLY A 10 2.61 -6.72 25.41
C GLY A 10 2.88 -7.66 24.22
N LYS A 11 1.98 -7.74 23.25
CA LYS A 11 2.07 -8.62 22.06
C LYS A 11 2.95 -8.02 20.96
N GLN A 12 4.21 -7.71 21.30
CA GLN A 12 5.16 -7.00 20.42
C GLN A 12 5.37 -7.69 19.07
N ARG A 13 5.43 -9.03 19.04
CA ARG A 13 5.62 -9.79 17.79
C ARG A 13 4.49 -9.52 16.78
N GLN A 14 3.25 -9.44 17.24
CA GLN A 14 2.09 -9.19 16.37
C GLN A 14 2.11 -7.76 15.82
N VAL A 15 2.53 -6.79 16.65
CA VAL A 15 2.69 -5.40 16.22
C VAL A 15 3.76 -5.31 15.12
N VAL A 16 4.93 -5.90 15.33
CA VAL A 16 6.02 -5.89 14.34
C VAL A 16 5.58 -6.58 13.04
N GLU A 17 4.96 -7.74 13.14
CA GLU A 17 4.48 -8.50 11.98
C GLU A 17 3.48 -7.67 11.17
N TYR A 18 2.50 -7.06 11.82
CA TYR A 18 1.54 -6.16 11.19
C TYR A 18 2.21 -4.96 10.50
N CYS A 19 3.13 -4.28 11.18
CA CYS A 19 3.87 -3.16 10.59
C CYS A 19 4.69 -3.58 9.35
N CYS A 20 5.31 -4.78 9.36
CA CYS A 20 6.03 -5.29 8.20
C CYS A 20 5.09 -5.56 7.01
N TYR A 21 3.87 -6.04 7.28
CA TYR A 21 2.87 -6.24 6.23
C TYR A 21 2.43 -4.92 5.58
N ASP A 22 2.22 -3.85 6.36
CA ASP A 22 1.84 -2.54 5.83
C ASP A 22 2.91 -2.01 4.86
N VAL A 23 4.18 -2.05 5.25
CA VAL A 23 5.30 -1.61 4.39
C VAL A 23 5.39 -2.45 3.12
N LYS A 24 5.21 -3.77 3.23
CA LYS A 24 5.22 -4.68 2.09
C LYS A 24 4.06 -4.38 1.14
N ALA A 25 2.86 -4.17 1.65
CA ALA A 25 1.67 -3.87 0.86
C ALA A 25 1.84 -2.54 0.11
N THR A 26 2.29 -1.47 0.78
CA THR A 26 2.55 -0.18 0.14
C THR A 26 3.57 -0.30 -0.99
N ARG A 27 4.66 -1.04 -0.77
CA ARG A 27 5.67 -1.29 -1.81
C ARG A 27 5.06 -1.99 -3.03
N LEU A 28 4.28 -3.05 -2.83
CA LEU A 28 3.67 -3.80 -3.92
C LEU A 28 2.68 -2.96 -4.73
N VAL A 29 1.87 -2.13 -4.04
CA VAL A 29 0.94 -1.19 -4.68
C VAL A 29 1.72 -0.14 -5.49
N HIS A 30 2.79 0.42 -4.93
CA HIS A 30 3.65 1.38 -5.61
C HIS A 30 4.28 0.78 -6.87
N GLU A 31 4.93 -0.37 -6.77
CA GLU A 31 5.57 -1.05 -7.91
C GLU A 31 4.56 -1.41 -9.01
N HIS A 32 3.37 -1.88 -8.64
CA HIS A 32 2.30 -2.11 -9.60
C HIS A 32 1.82 -0.81 -10.25
N GLY A 33 1.68 0.25 -9.45
CA GLY A 33 1.31 1.58 -9.91
C GLY A 33 2.27 2.10 -10.94
N VAL A 34 3.58 2.07 -10.67
CA VAL A 34 4.63 2.51 -11.59
C VAL A 34 4.57 1.76 -12.91
N ARG A 35 4.44 0.43 -12.88
CA ARG A 35 4.36 -0.39 -14.10
C ARG A 35 3.11 -0.14 -14.96
N THR A 36 2.00 0.26 -14.34
CA THR A 36 0.70 0.37 -15.02
C THR A 36 0.21 1.80 -15.22
N GLY A 37 0.85 2.78 -14.59
CA GLY A 37 0.43 4.18 -14.58
C GLY A 37 -0.84 4.46 -13.75
N LYS A 38 -1.31 3.50 -12.93
CA LYS A 38 -2.56 3.67 -12.16
C LYS A 38 -2.62 2.83 -10.88
N VAL A 39 -3.44 3.28 -9.93
CA VAL A 39 -3.81 2.53 -8.72
C VAL A 39 -5.29 2.22 -8.76
N SER A 40 -5.68 1.01 -8.35
CA SER A 40 -7.09 0.61 -8.26
C SER A 40 -7.52 0.37 -6.81
N PHE A 41 -8.77 0.68 -6.51
CA PHE A 41 -9.39 0.39 -5.22
C PHE A 41 -10.86 -0.02 -5.42
N VAL A 42 -11.46 -0.65 -4.42
CA VAL A 42 -12.90 -0.91 -4.40
C VAL A 42 -13.57 0.21 -3.63
N SER A 43 -14.53 0.88 -4.25
CA SER A 43 -15.25 1.97 -3.60
C SER A 43 -16.14 1.45 -2.48
N HIS A 44 -16.08 2.04 -1.30
CA HIS A 44 -17.02 1.70 -0.23
C HIS A 44 -18.43 2.24 -0.50
N LYS A 45 -18.59 3.18 -1.44
CA LYS A 45 -19.90 3.75 -1.81
C LYS A 45 -20.60 2.92 -2.89
N THR A 46 -19.85 2.49 -3.90
CA THR A 46 -20.42 1.80 -5.07
C THR A 46 -20.13 0.31 -5.08
N PHE A 47 -19.20 -0.18 -4.25
CA PHE A 47 -18.68 -1.56 -4.28
C PHE A 47 -18.08 -1.99 -5.62
N LEU A 48 -17.80 -1.03 -6.50
CA LEU A 48 -17.17 -1.27 -7.80
C LEU A 48 -15.68 -0.95 -7.75
N LYS A 49 -14.90 -1.64 -8.59
CA LYS A 49 -13.48 -1.33 -8.81
C LYS A 49 -13.36 0.01 -9.52
N GLN A 50 -12.62 0.93 -8.92
CA GLN A 50 -12.24 2.21 -9.49
C GLN A 50 -10.73 2.24 -9.73
N SER A 51 -10.27 3.09 -10.64
CA SER A 51 -8.85 3.30 -10.90
C SER A 51 -8.54 4.78 -11.02
N VAL A 52 -7.36 5.17 -10.54
CA VAL A 52 -6.85 6.54 -10.58
C VAL A 52 -5.52 6.50 -11.32
N ALA A 53 -5.40 7.32 -12.37
CA ALA A 53 -4.14 7.50 -13.08
C ALA A 53 -3.17 8.28 -12.19
N VAL A 54 -1.91 7.88 -12.19
CA VAL A 54 -0.86 8.52 -11.38
C VAL A 54 0.35 8.79 -12.27
N ASP A 55 0.78 10.04 -12.29
CA ASP A 55 2.03 10.45 -12.93
C ASP A 55 3.20 10.20 -11.97
N TRP A 56 3.74 8.97 -12.02
CA TRP A 56 4.84 8.56 -11.15
C TRP A 56 6.15 9.29 -11.45
N ALA A 57 6.37 9.72 -12.70
CA ALA A 57 7.59 10.43 -13.09
C ALA A 57 7.66 11.82 -12.45
N SER A 58 6.50 12.44 -12.15
CA SER A 58 6.45 13.74 -11.47
C SER A 58 6.85 13.70 -9.99
N ILE A 59 6.87 12.52 -9.37
CA ILE A 59 7.00 12.35 -7.91
C ILE A 59 8.42 11.92 -7.51
N GLY A 60 9.16 11.25 -8.39
CA GLY A 60 10.54 10.84 -8.13
C GLY A 60 11.11 9.86 -9.16
N PRO A 61 12.39 9.47 -9.01
CA PRO A 61 13.04 8.56 -9.94
C PRO A 61 12.47 7.14 -9.79
N VAL A 62 11.72 6.70 -10.80
CA VAL A 62 11.04 5.40 -10.86
C VAL A 62 11.53 4.54 -12.03
N GLU A 63 12.59 4.95 -12.73
CA GLU A 63 13.10 4.34 -13.97
C GLU A 63 13.59 2.89 -13.77
N HIS A 64 13.98 2.54 -12.55
CA HIS A 64 14.38 1.18 -12.20
C HIS A 64 13.21 0.21 -12.04
N LEU A 65 11.97 0.72 -11.96
CA LEU A 65 10.74 -0.06 -11.75
C LEU A 65 9.88 -0.18 -13.01
N THR A 66 10.26 0.47 -14.11
CA THR A 66 9.55 0.47 -15.40
C THR A 66 10.05 -0.61 -16.37
N ARG A 67 11.04 -1.42 -15.96
CA ARG A 67 11.60 -2.53 -16.75
C ARG A 67 10.77 -3.81 -16.66
#